data_AF-A0A151J2N3-F1
#
_entry.id   AF-A0A151J2N3-F1
#
_cell.length_a   1.000
_cell.length_b   1.000
_cell.length_c   1.000
_cell.angle_alpha   90.00
_cell.angle_beta   90.00
_cell.angle_gamma   90.00
#
_symmetry.space_group_name_H-M   'P 1'
#
loop_
_entity.id
_entity.type
_entity.pdbx_description
1 polymer ?
#
loop_
_entity_poly.entity_id
_entity_poly.type
_entity_poly.pdbx_seq_one_letter_code
_entity_poly.pdbx_strand_id
1 'polypeptide(L)'
;MCTKNYDVNVLNNQAILMDKIVIYDTNNLKLYLKDIKILGVCDNLNIKYIHVDPDRLHYDAEIVLGKLRINALYDFDIRVLVPLANKGLVTIKLINDTLLKVNLDLKVATKNEKKEIYASKVKTNINITGMEYVFDESEKELVQLHQAIKSVVDSNTEDIINTVKAAIEEKLSQIIIYVFNTISHSSYEKLFSENA
;
A
#
# COMPACT_ATOMS: atom_id res chain seq x y z
N MET A 1 -6.67 -6.84 11.91
CA MET A 1 -6.40 -6.64 10.46
C MET A 1 -5.99 -7.94 9.76
N CYS A 2 -5.00 -8.69 10.27
CA CYS A 2 -4.54 -9.96 9.66
C CYS A 2 -5.21 -11.25 10.20
N THR A 3 -6.06 -11.14 11.23
CA THR A 3 -6.77 -12.28 11.83
C THR A 3 -8.28 -12.16 11.56
N LYS A 4 -8.94 -13.30 11.32
CA LYS A 4 -10.40 -13.41 11.13
C LYS A 4 -11.23 -13.13 12.39
N ASN A 5 -10.60 -12.92 13.55
CA ASN A 5 -11.25 -12.88 14.86
C ASN A 5 -11.80 -11.51 15.27
N TYR A 6 -11.60 -10.47 14.47
CA TYR A 6 -12.30 -9.20 14.64
C TYR A 6 -13.29 -9.07 13.49
N ASP A 7 -14.50 -8.55 13.76
CA ASP A 7 -15.57 -8.30 12.77
C ASP A 7 -15.18 -7.32 11.63
N VAL A 8 -13.91 -6.91 11.60
CA VAL A 8 -13.30 -5.97 10.67
C VAL A 8 -12.29 -6.71 9.80
N ASN A 9 -12.78 -7.47 8.82
CA ASN A 9 -11.94 -8.07 7.80
C ASN A 9 -11.77 -7.11 6.61
N VAL A 10 -10.70 -6.31 6.63
CA VAL A 10 -10.43 -5.29 5.59
C VAL A 10 -9.53 -5.83 4.48
N LEU A 11 -8.85 -6.95 4.73
CA LEU A 11 -7.98 -7.59 3.75
C LEU A 11 -8.74 -8.73 3.07
N ASN A 12 -9.27 -8.45 1.87
CA ASN A 12 -9.93 -9.46 1.06
C ASN A 12 -8.90 -10.54 0.66
N ASN A 13 -9.04 -11.75 1.20
CA ASN A 13 -8.09 -12.85 1.01
C ASN A 13 -6.63 -12.47 1.33
N GLN A 14 -6.40 -11.72 2.42
CA GLN A 14 -5.06 -11.27 2.85
C GLN A 14 -4.34 -10.37 1.82
N ALA A 15 -5.09 -9.77 0.90
CA ALA A 15 -4.57 -8.83 -0.09
C ALA A 15 -5.05 -7.39 0.16
N ILE A 16 -4.20 -6.42 -0.19
CA ILE A 16 -4.62 -5.04 -0.38
C ILE A 16 -4.93 -4.84 -1.86
N LEU A 17 -6.12 -4.32 -2.14
CA LEU A 17 -6.61 -4.08 -3.49
C LEU A 17 -6.56 -2.57 -3.80
N MET A 18 -6.07 -2.23 -4.99
CA MET A 18 -6.08 -0.86 -5.52
C MET A 18 -6.46 -0.87 -7.00
N ASP A 19 -7.33 0.03 -7.41
CA ASP A 19 -7.88 0.02 -8.76
C ASP A 19 -6.89 0.53 -9.81
N LYS A 20 -6.18 1.61 -9.49
CA LYS A 20 -5.25 2.26 -10.42
C LYS A 20 -4.16 3.06 -9.70
N ILE A 21 -2.94 3.00 -10.23
CA ILE A 21 -1.87 3.97 -9.96
C ILE A 21 -1.48 4.60 -11.29
N VAL A 22 -1.40 5.93 -11.32
CA VAL A 22 -0.88 6.69 -12.46
C VAL A 22 0.60 6.94 -12.21
N ILE A 23 1.46 6.36 -13.04
CA ILE A 23 2.92 6.58 -12.96
C ILE A 23 3.29 7.71 -13.89
N TYR A 24 2.90 7.62 -15.17
CA TYR A 24 3.05 8.69 -16.15
C TYR A 24 1.73 8.93 -16.88
N ASP A 25 1.39 10.19 -17.09
CA ASP A 25 0.26 10.61 -17.91
C ASP A 25 0.61 11.88 -18.68
N THR A 26 1.42 11.71 -19.71
CA THR A 26 1.85 12.80 -20.60
C THR A 26 1.41 12.53 -22.03
N ASN A 27 1.58 13.52 -22.91
CA ASN A 27 1.28 13.36 -24.33
C ASN A 27 2.16 12.31 -25.03
N ASN A 28 3.38 12.08 -24.52
CA ASN A 28 4.38 11.23 -25.17
C ASN A 28 4.63 9.91 -24.43
N LEU A 29 4.26 9.81 -23.15
CA LEU A 29 4.45 8.64 -22.33
C LEU A 29 3.30 8.50 -21.34
N LYS A 30 2.70 7.32 -21.35
CA LYS A 30 1.70 6.88 -20.40
C LYS A 30 2.14 5.54 -19.82
N LEU A 31 2.03 5.45 -18.51
CA LEU A 31 2.27 4.23 -17.77
C LEU A 31 1.32 4.21 -16.57
N TYR A 32 0.45 3.21 -16.56
CA TYR A 32 -0.48 2.98 -15.46
C TYR A 32 -0.32 1.55 -14.94
N LEU A 33 -0.56 1.38 -13.64
CA LEU A 33 -0.86 0.08 -13.06
C LEU A 33 -2.36 0.04 -12.73
N LYS A 34 -3.01 -1.08 -13.02
CA LYS A 34 -4.44 -1.33 -12.80
C LYS A 34 -4.64 -2.67 -12.11
N ASP A 35 -5.80 -2.85 -11.48
CA ASP A 35 -6.20 -4.10 -10.82
C ASP A 35 -5.13 -4.65 -9.88
N ILE A 36 -4.56 -3.75 -9.07
CA ILE A 36 -3.37 -4.00 -8.27
C ILE A 36 -3.76 -4.84 -7.05
N LYS A 37 -3.01 -5.92 -6.84
CA LYS A 37 -3.14 -6.83 -5.69
C LYS A 37 -1.80 -6.92 -4.99
N ILE A 38 -1.72 -6.36 -3.79
CA ILE A 38 -0.55 -6.47 -2.91
C ILE A 38 -0.80 -7.66 -1.98
N LEU A 39 0.10 -8.63 -2.04
CA LEU A 39 0.03 -9.91 -1.35
C LEU A 39 1.18 -10.02 -0.34
N GLY A 40 1.00 -10.87 0.67
CA GLY A 40 2.03 -11.18 1.66
C GLY A 40 2.09 -10.23 2.86
N VAL A 41 1.19 -9.24 2.94
CA VAL A 41 1.19 -8.22 4.01
C VAL A 41 1.05 -8.84 5.41
N CYS A 42 0.38 -9.99 5.51
CA CYS A 42 0.16 -10.69 6.77
C CYS A 42 1.05 -11.93 6.97
N ASP A 43 1.83 -12.33 5.96
CA ASP A 43 2.53 -13.62 5.96
C ASP A 43 3.81 -13.55 6.79
N ASN A 44 4.56 -12.45 6.62
CA ASN A 44 5.86 -12.22 7.25
C ASN A 44 5.89 -10.83 7.92
N LEU A 45 4.91 -10.58 8.79
CA LEU A 45 4.79 -9.33 9.54
C LEU A 45 5.50 -9.46 10.89
N ASN A 46 6.44 -8.54 11.17
CA ASN A 46 7.07 -8.41 12.47
C ASN A 46 6.95 -6.98 13.00
N ILE A 47 6.48 -6.82 14.23
CA ILE A 47 6.37 -5.50 14.87
C ILE A 47 7.69 -5.24 15.58
N LYS A 48 8.43 -4.21 15.16
CA LYS A 48 9.66 -3.80 15.85
C LYS A 48 9.34 -3.08 17.15
N TYR A 49 8.45 -2.11 17.10
CA TYR A 49 7.96 -1.41 18.29
C TYR A 49 6.60 -0.77 18.03
N ILE A 50 5.91 -0.50 19.13
CA ILE A 50 4.77 0.40 19.22
C ILE A 50 5.04 1.32 20.39
N HIS A 51 5.06 2.62 20.14
CA HIS A 51 5.13 3.66 21.14
C HIS A 51 3.77 4.35 21.26
N VAL A 52 3.32 4.54 22.49
CA VAL A 52 2.04 5.18 22.80
C VAL A 52 2.32 6.36 23.71
N ASP A 53 1.82 7.52 23.31
CA ASP A 53 1.81 8.75 24.11
C ASP A 53 0.33 9.07 24.43
N PRO A 54 -0.17 8.65 25.62
CA PRO A 54 -1.56 8.89 26.01
C PRO A 54 -1.90 10.37 26.16
N ASP A 55 -0.94 11.20 26.60
CA ASP A 55 -1.16 12.62 26.82
C ASP A 55 -1.37 13.36 25.49
N ARG A 56 -0.62 12.97 24.45
CA ARG A 56 -0.77 13.50 23.09
C ARG A 56 -1.78 12.75 22.24
N LEU A 57 -2.33 11.64 22.75
CA LEU A 57 -3.18 10.72 22.00
C LEU A 57 -2.52 10.26 20.69
N HIS A 58 -1.23 9.94 20.74
CA HIS A 58 -0.41 9.63 19.59
C HIS A 58 0.19 8.22 19.68
N TYR A 59 0.23 7.54 18.53
CA TYR A 59 0.81 6.21 18.37
C TYR A 59 1.85 6.23 17.25
N ASP A 60 3.05 5.73 17.53
CA ASP A 60 4.06 5.45 16.52
C ASP A 60 4.35 3.95 16.50
N ALA A 61 4.41 3.35 15.31
CA ALA A 61 4.75 1.96 15.15
C ALA A 61 5.71 1.76 13.97
N GLU A 62 6.69 0.89 14.15
CA GLU A 62 7.53 0.39 13.06
C GLU A 62 7.29 -1.11 12.87
N ILE A 63 6.97 -1.48 11.63
CA ILE A 63 6.61 -2.82 11.22
C ILE A 63 7.55 -3.24 10.09
N VAL A 64 7.98 -4.49 10.10
CA VAL A 64 8.77 -5.12 9.05
C VAL A 64 7.84 -6.07 8.29
N LEU A 65 7.81 -5.93 6.96
CA LEU A 65 7.01 -6.74 6.06
C LEU A 65 7.95 -7.48 5.10
N GLY A 66 7.99 -8.80 5.22
CA GLY A 66 8.80 -9.65 4.34
C GLY A 66 8.02 -10.17 3.12
N LYS A 67 8.73 -10.44 2.03
CA LYS A 67 8.23 -11.21 0.86
C LYS A 67 6.96 -10.65 0.20
N LEU A 68 6.84 -9.33 0.15
CA LEU A 68 5.71 -8.69 -0.52
C LEU A 68 5.74 -8.96 -2.04
N ARG A 69 4.57 -9.28 -2.58
CA ARG A 69 4.37 -9.48 -4.02
C ARG A 69 3.22 -8.61 -4.49
N ILE A 70 3.40 -7.94 -5.63
CA ILE A 70 2.37 -7.13 -6.26
C ILE A 70 2.06 -7.74 -7.62
N ASN A 71 0.79 -8.00 -7.87
CA ASN A 71 0.28 -8.35 -9.19
C ASN A 71 -0.53 -7.18 -9.72
N ALA A 72 -0.32 -6.81 -10.97
CA ALA A 72 -1.09 -5.75 -11.62
C ALA A 72 -1.20 -5.99 -13.13
N LEU A 73 -2.15 -5.30 -13.75
CA LEU A 73 -2.19 -5.07 -15.18
C LEU A 73 -1.45 -3.76 -15.46
N TYR A 74 -0.40 -3.79 -16.26
CA TYR A 74 0.24 -2.57 -16.76
C TYR A 74 -0.44 -2.10 -18.05
N ASP A 75 -0.47 -0.79 -18.25
CA ASP A 75 -0.99 -0.13 -19.45
C ASP A 75 0.03 0.93 -19.86
N PHE A 76 0.75 0.63 -20.93
CA PHE A 76 1.88 1.41 -21.43
C PHE A 76 1.58 1.93 -22.83
N ASP A 77 1.85 3.22 -23.07
CA ASP A 77 1.75 3.86 -24.38
C ASP A 77 2.85 4.92 -24.47
N ILE A 78 3.78 4.72 -25.40
CA ILE A 78 4.86 5.67 -25.70
C ILE A 78 4.79 6.09 -27.17
N ARG A 79 4.92 7.40 -27.39
CA ARG A 79 4.90 8.02 -28.71
C ARG A 79 6.30 8.47 -29.08
N VAL A 80 7.07 7.56 -29.66
CA VAL A 80 8.33 7.87 -30.37
C VAL A 80 8.06 7.90 -31.88
N LEU A 81 9.11 7.80 -32.71
CA LEU A 81 8.98 7.78 -34.17
C LEU A 81 7.98 6.72 -34.67
N VAL A 82 7.91 5.58 -33.95
CA VAL A 82 6.88 4.55 -34.09
C VAL A 82 6.15 4.45 -32.74
N PRO A 83 4.83 4.72 -32.69
CA PRO A 83 4.06 4.55 -31.46
C PRO A 83 4.07 3.09 -30.99
N LEU A 84 4.26 2.89 -29.70
CA LEU A 84 4.35 1.59 -29.05
C LEU A 84 3.40 1.57 -27.87
N ALA A 85 2.39 0.70 -27.92
CA ALA A 85 1.42 0.54 -26.84
C ALA A 85 1.25 -0.93 -26.48
N ASN A 86 1.23 -1.24 -25.19
CA ASN A 86 0.96 -2.58 -24.69
C ASN A 86 0.13 -2.57 -23.42
N LYS A 87 -0.60 -3.66 -23.22
CA LYS A 87 -1.18 -4.00 -21.92
C LYS A 87 -0.82 -5.43 -21.61
N GLY A 88 -0.42 -5.68 -20.37
CA GLY A 88 -0.07 -7.03 -19.96
C GLY A 88 -0.04 -7.16 -18.46
N LEU A 89 0.22 -8.37 -17.99
CA LEU A 89 0.39 -8.61 -16.56
C LEU A 89 1.82 -8.28 -16.16
N VAL A 90 1.96 -7.75 -14.95
CA VAL A 90 3.25 -7.57 -14.28
C VAL A 90 3.18 -8.17 -12.89
N THR A 91 4.22 -8.91 -12.54
CA THR A 91 4.48 -9.35 -11.17
C THR A 91 5.69 -8.63 -10.64
N ILE A 92 5.54 -7.92 -9.53
CA ILE A 92 6.61 -7.24 -8.82
C ILE A 92 6.85 -7.97 -7.50
N LYS A 93 8.10 -8.22 -7.16
CA LYS A 93 8.52 -8.83 -5.90
C LYS A 93 9.47 -7.88 -5.19
N LEU A 94 9.22 -7.63 -3.91
CA LEU A 94 10.18 -6.91 -3.08
C LEU A 94 11.22 -7.91 -2.57
N ILE A 95 12.49 -7.64 -2.86
CA ILE A 95 13.59 -8.58 -2.63
C ILE A 95 13.95 -8.61 -1.14
N ASN A 96 13.95 -7.44 -0.51
CA ASN A 96 14.29 -7.27 0.89
C ASN A 96 13.04 -6.93 1.72
N ASP A 97 13.23 -7.04 3.03
CA ASP A 97 12.22 -6.64 3.99
C ASP A 97 11.88 -5.16 3.86
N THR A 98 10.59 -4.88 3.80
CA THR A 98 10.03 -3.53 3.68
C THR A 98 9.72 -3.00 5.08
N LEU A 99 10.22 -1.81 5.40
CA LEU A 99 9.88 -1.14 6.66
C LEU A 99 8.65 -0.27 6.45
N LEU A 100 7.64 -0.44 7.30
CA LEU A 100 6.46 0.40 7.38
C LEU A 100 6.47 1.14 8.71
N LYS A 101 6.57 2.46 8.66
CA LYS A 101 6.34 3.33 9.81
C LYS A 101 4.89 3.83 9.76
N VAL A 102 4.22 3.82 10.89
CA VAL A 102 2.85 4.30 11.05
C VAL A 102 2.83 5.33 12.18
N ASN A 103 2.30 6.50 11.89
CA ASN A 103 2.05 7.56 12.86
C ASN A 103 0.53 7.80 12.88
N LEU A 104 -0.07 7.67 14.05
CA LEU A 104 -1.52 7.73 14.23
C LEU A 104 -1.85 8.75 15.34
N ASP A 105 -2.58 9.79 14.97
CA ASP A 105 -3.09 10.81 15.90
C ASP A 105 -4.57 10.54 16.18
N LEU A 106 -4.93 10.41 17.45
CA LEU A 106 -6.30 10.20 17.88
C LEU A 106 -6.94 11.50 18.39
N LYS A 107 -8.26 11.51 18.40
CA LYS A 107 -9.06 12.54 19.07
C LYS A 107 -10.18 11.88 19.85
N VAL A 108 -10.61 12.56 20.91
CA VAL A 108 -11.79 12.19 21.68
C VAL A 108 -12.90 13.17 21.35
N ALA A 109 -14.10 12.65 21.06
CA ALA A 109 -15.32 13.43 20.92
C ALA A 109 -16.39 12.89 21.88
N THR A 110 -17.32 13.75 22.29
CA THR A 110 -18.50 13.32 23.04
C THR A 110 -19.71 13.37 22.12
N LYS A 111 -20.39 12.25 21.93
CA LYS A 111 -21.59 12.12 21.12
C LYS A 111 -22.65 11.38 21.92
N ASN A 112 -23.83 11.99 22.08
CA ASN A 112 -24.93 11.44 22.90
C ASN A 112 -24.46 11.02 24.31
N GLU A 113 -23.70 11.90 24.98
CA GLU A 113 -23.14 11.69 26.33
C GLU A 113 -22.11 10.55 26.44
N LYS A 114 -21.75 9.89 25.33
CA LYS A 114 -20.69 8.89 25.26
C LYS A 114 -19.42 9.50 24.70
N LYS A 115 -18.30 9.28 25.39
CA LYS A 115 -16.98 9.58 24.84
C LYS A 115 -16.61 8.52 23.80
N GLU A 116 -16.12 8.96 22.65
CA GLU A 116 -15.63 8.12 21.57
C GLU A 116 -14.21 8.58 21.21
N ILE A 117 -13.30 7.63 21.00
CA ILE A 117 -11.95 7.89 20.49
C ILE A 117 -11.89 7.41 19.04
N TYR A 118 -11.25 8.21 18.19
CA TYR A 118 -11.12 7.89 16.78
C TYR A 118 -9.77 8.36 16.23
N ALA A 119 -9.28 7.66 15.22
CA ALA A 119 -8.16 8.05 14.38
C ALA A 119 -8.53 9.31 13.60
N SER A 120 -7.87 10.41 13.92
CA SER A 120 -8.07 11.71 13.26
C SER A 120 -7.09 11.92 12.10
N LYS A 121 -5.90 11.33 12.18
CA LYS A 121 -4.87 11.39 11.15
C LYS A 121 -4.01 10.14 11.22
N VAL A 122 -3.71 9.58 10.06
CA VAL A 122 -2.68 8.54 9.91
C VAL A 122 -1.70 8.99 8.86
N LYS A 123 -0.41 8.83 9.15
CA LYS A 123 0.67 8.97 8.19
C LYS A 123 1.45 7.68 8.18
N THR A 124 1.56 7.06 7.01
CA THR A 124 2.42 5.90 6.80
C THR A 124 3.64 6.28 5.99
N ASN A 125 4.78 5.65 6.26
CA ASN A 125 5.97 5.75 5.44
C ASN A 125 6.55 4.37 5.18
N ILE A 126 6.79 4.04 3.91
CA ILE A 126 7.30 2.75 3.47
C ILE A 126 8.75 2.93 3.00
N ASN A 127 9.65 2.08 3.47
CA ASN A 127 10.99 1.97 2.93
C ASN A 127 11.11 0.69 2.10
N ILE A 128 11.26 0.85 0.79
CA ILE A 128 11.43 -0.25 -0.17
C ILE A 128 12.91 -0.30 -0.55
N THR A 129 13.57 -1.42 -0.25
CA THR A 129 14.97 -1.66 -0.62
C THR A 129 15.05 -2.75 -1.68
N GLY A 130 14.92 -2.35 -2.95
CA GLY A 130 15.05 -3.26 -4.09
C GLY A 130 13.76 -3.97 -4.48
N MET A 131 13.57 -4.11 -5.78
CA MET A 131 12.43 -4.79 -6.38
C MET A 131 12.87 -5.52 -7.64
N GLU A 132 12.24 -6.66 -7.89
CA GLU A 132 12.28 -7.35 -9.17
C GLU A 132 10.90 -7.27 -9.81
N TYR A 133 10.85 -7.14 -11.13
CA TYR A 133 9.61 -7.16 -11.87
C TYR A 133 9.73 -8.08 -13.08
N VAL A 134 8.64 -8.79 -13.36
CA VAL A 134 8.51 -9.70 -14.49
C VAL A 134 7.24 -9.33 -15.24
N PHE A 135 7.40 -8.93 -16.49
CA PHE A 135 6.28 -8.77 -17.42
C PHE A 135 5.89 -10.13 -17.99
N ASP A 136 4.60 -10.32 -18.22
CA ASP A 136 4.14 -11.49 -18.97
C ASP A 136 4.52 -11.34 -20.45
N GLU A 137 5.43 -12.19 -20.92
CA GLU A 137 5.97 -12.20 -22.27
C GLU A 137 5.32 -13.29 -23.15
N SER A 138 4.15 -13.81 -22.76
CA SER A 138 3.47 -14.87 -23.51
C SER A 138 3.21 -14.51 -24.98
N GLU A 139 3.12 -13.21 -25.29
CA GLU A 139 3.04 -12.68 -26.65
C GLU A 139 4.45 -12.50 -27.25
N LYS A 140 4.96 -13.60 -27.83
CA LYS A 140 6.33 -13.70 -28.39
C LYS A 140 6.66 -12.69 -29.51
N GLU A 141 5.65 -12.04 -30.09
CA GLU A 141 5.82 -11.07 -31.19
C GLU A 141 6.24 -9.66 -30.71
N LEU A 142 6.35 -9.43 -29.40
CA LEU A 142 6.52 -8.10 -28.80
C LEU A 142 7.89 -7.86 -28.14
N VAL A 143 8.96 -8.56 -28.56
CA VAL A 143 10.30 -8.45 -27.94
C VAL A 143 10.81 -7.00 -27.88
N GLN A 144 10.66 -6.23 -28.96
CA GLN A 144 11.10 -4.82 -29.00
C GLN A 144 10.29 -3.93 -28.03
N LEU A 145 9.01 -4.24 -27.84
CA LEU A 145 8.12 -3.53 -26.94
C LEU A 145 8.47 -3.80 -25.48
N HIS A 146 8.74 -5.06 -25.12
CA HIS A 146 9.22 -5.42 -23.78
C HIS A 146 10.57 -4.75 -23.47
N GLN A 147 11.48 -4.67 -24.44
CA GLN A 147 12.73 -3.93 -24.28
C GLN A 147 12.52 -2.43 -24.06
N ALA A 148 11.61 -1.81 -24.81
CA ALA A 148 11.28 -0.39 -24.64
C ALA A 148 10.67 -0.11 -23.26
N ILE A 149 9.70 -0.94 -22.82
CA ILE A 149 9.09 -0.85 -21.49
C ILE A 149 10.17 -0.99 -20.41
N LYS A 150 11.00 -2.04 -20.51
CA LYS A 150 12.09 -2.28 -19.55
C LYS A 150 13.06 -1.10 -19.48
N SER A 151 13.43 -0.53 -20.63
CA SER A 151 14.32 0.63 -20.69
C SER A 151 13.72 1.85 -20.00
N VAL A 152 12.43 2.13 -20.20
CA VAL A 152 11.73 3.23 -19.50
C VAL A 152 11.68 2.95 -18.01
N VAL A 153 11.35 1.73 -17.58
CA VAL A 153 11.28 1.40 -16.16
C VAL A 153 12.64 1.50 -15.50
N ASP A 154 13.68 0.88 -16.06
CA ASP A 154 15.04 0.88 -15.51
C ASP A 154 15.58 2.30 -15.37
N SER A 155 15.44 3.12 -16.42
CA SER A 155 15.99 4.48 -16.45
C SER A 155 15.29 5.44 -15.48
N ASN A 156 14.10 5.09 -14.99
CA ASN A 156 13.29 5.93 -14.11
C ASN A 156 12.86 5.20 -12.83
N THR A 157 13.64 4.19 -12.40
CA THR A 157 13.26 3.29 -11.31
C THR A 157 12.90 4.04 -10.03
N GLU A 158 13.68 5.05 -9.65
CA GLU A 158 13.46 5.83 -8.43
C GLU A 158 12.13 6.59 -8.45
N ASP A 159 11.84 7.30 -9.56
CA ASP A 159 10.59 8.06 -9.73
C ASP A 159 9.36 7.15 -9.72
N ILE A 160 9.46 5.99 -10.38
CA ILE A 160 8.40 4.98 -10.40
C ILE A 160 8.17 4.44 -9.00
N ILE A 161 9.22 4.06 -8.28
CA ILE A 161 9.12 3.56 -6.90
C ILE A 161 8.49 4.62 -6.01
N ASN A 162 8.92 5.88 -6.09
CA ASN A 162 8.39 6.96 -5.27
C ASN A 162 6.90 7.21 -5.54
N THR A 163 6.49 7.17 -6.80
CA THR A 163 5.08 7.36 -7.20
C THR A 163 4.20 6.20 -6.70
N VAL A 164 4.64 4.97 -6.91
CA VAL A 164 3.92 3.76 -6.46
C VAL A 164 3.86 3.72 -4.93
N LYS A 165 4.98 3.99 -4.27
CA LYS A 165 5.09 4.07 -2.80
C LYS A 165 4.09 5.06 -2.21
N ALA A 166 4.02 6.28 -2.74
CA ALA A 166 3.10 7.31 -2.24
C ALA A 166 1.64 6.85 -2.32
N ALA A 167 1.24 6.22 -3.42
CA ALA A 167 -0.11 5.69 -3.58
C ALA A 167 -0.42 4.55 -2.59
N ILE A 168 0.56 3.67 -2.33
CA ILE A 168 0.41 2.59 -1.34
C ILE A 168 0.32 3.16 0.08
N GLU A 169 1.15 4.14 0.42
CA GLU A 169 1.11 4.84 1.72
C GLU A 169 -0.27 5.48 1.97
N GLU A 170 -0.82 6.17 0.98
CA GLU A 170 -2.16 6.75 1.10
C GLU A 170 -3.21 5.66 1.35
N LYS A 171 -3.16 4.56 0.59
CA LYS A 171 -4.10 3.45 0.74
C LYS A 171 -3.99 2.79 2.11
N LEU A 172 -2.77 2.57 2.61
CA LEU A 172 -2.55 2.01 3.94
C LEU A 172 -3.07 2.93 5.04
N SER A 173 -2.86 4.24 4.91
CA SER A 173 -3.37 5.23 5.87
C SER A 173 -4.90 5.17 5.97
N GLN A 174 -5.60 5.08 4.83
CA GLN A 174 -7.06 4.93 4.78
C GLN A 174 -7.53 3.62 5.43
N ILE A 175 -6.86 2.50 5.13
CA ILE A 175 -7.18 1.19 5.73
C ILE A 175 -7.02 1.24 7.25
N ILE A 176 -5.91 1.81 7.75
CA ILE A 176 -5.63 1.89 9.19
C ILE A 176 -6.68 2.76 9.89
N ILE A 177 -7.05 3.91 9.33
CA ILE A 177 -8.12 4.77 9.87
C ILE A 177 -9.43 3.98 9.97
N TYR A 178 -9.82 3.31 8.89
CA TYR A 178 -11.06 2.54 8.84
C TYR A 178 -11.06 1.41 9.89
N VAL A 179 -9.98 0.63 9.96
CA VAL A 179 -9.83 -0.46 10.94
C VAL A 179 -9.92 0.08 12.37
N PHE A 180 -9.13 1.11 12.68
CA PHE A 180 -9.06 1.67 14.02
C PHE A 180 -10.42 2.22 14.46
N ASN A 181 -11.07 3.01 13.61
CA ASN A 181 -12.36 3.63 13.93
C ASN A 181 -13.48 2.58 14.08
N THR A 182 -13.43 1.51 13.30
CA THR A 182 -14.41 0.43 13.44
C THR A 182 -14.25 -0.31 14.77
N ILE A 183 -13.00 -0.65 15.15
CA ILE A 183 -12.70 -1.36 16.41
C ILE A 183 -12.97 -0.49 17.63
N SER A 184 -12.52 0.76 17.60
CA SER A 184 -12.72 1.70 18.72
C SER A 184 -14.20 2.01 18.95
N HIS A 185 -14.99 2.16 17.88
CA HIS A 185 -16.43 2.34 18.01
C HIS A 185 -17.13 1.11 18.60
N SER A 186 -16.75 -0.10 18.19
CA SER A 186 -17.38 -1.33 18.69
C SER A 186 -17.01 -1.69 20.14
N SER A 187 -15.89 -1.16 20.65
CA SER A 187 -15.24 -1.67 21.86
C SER A 187 -14.71 -0.59 22.81
N TYR A 188 -15.18 0.65 22.70
CA TYR A 188 -14.65 1.80 23.45
C TYR A 188 -14.46 1.53 24.95
N GLU A 189 -15.53 1.10 25.64
CA GLU A 189 -15.48 0.86 27.09
C GLU A 189 -14.55 -0.30 27.47
N LYS A 190 -14.37 -1.30 26.61
CA LYS A 190 -13.47 -2.43 26.88
C LYS A 190 -12.00 -2.08 26.67
N LEU A 191 -11.72 -1.19 25.74
CA LEU A 191 -10.35 -0.83 25.34
C LEU A 191 -9.80 0.34 26.15
N PHE A 192 -10.66 1.18 26.72
CA PHE A 192 -10.27 2.46 27.32
C PHE A 192 -10.93 2.73 28.69
N SER A 193 -11.48 1.72 29.38
CA SER A 193 -11.91 1.88 30.78
C SER A 193 -10.71 2.09 31.70
N GLU A 194 -10.89 2.86 32.78
CA GLU A 194 -9.86 3.17 33.79
C GLU A 194 -9.26 1.93 34.51
N ASN A 195 -9.81 0.73 34.29
CA ASN A 195 -9.35 -0.54 34.88
C ASN A 195 -8.69 -1.51 33.87
N ALA A 196 -8.35 -1.04 32.66
CA ALA A 196 -7.68 -1.86 31.63
C ALA A 196 -6.14 -1.80 31.71
#